data_AF-A0A349ML77-F1
#
_entry.id   AF-A0A349ML77-F1
#
_cell.length_a   1.000
_cell.length_b   1.000
_cell.length_c   1.000
_cell.angle_alpha   90.00
_cell.angle_beta   90.00
_cell.angle_gamma   90.00
#
_symmetry.space_group_name_H-M   'P 1'
#
loop_
_entity.id
_entity.type
_entity.pdbx_description
1 polymer ?
#
loop_
_entity_poly.entity_id
_entity_poly.type
_entity_poly.pdbx_seq_one_letter_code
_entity_poly.pdbx_strand_id
1 'polypeptide(L)' 'MRFIDPRIDFAFKKIFGSEDAKDVLISFLESLLGLEGDRRIAALTILDPFLAPRIKDLKSTVLDVQCK' A
#
# COMPACT_ATOMS: atom_id res chain seq x y z
N MET A 1 -7.62 -26.15 -4.77
CA MET A 1 -7.80 -24.84 -4.11
C MET A 1 -7.39 -23.76 -5.10
N ARG A 2 -8.17 -22.69 -5.27
CA ARG A 2 -7.76 -21.53 -6.08
C ARG A 2 -7.15 -20.49 -5.14
N PHE A 3 -5.87 -20.22 -5.30
CA PHE A 3 -5.19 -19.15 -4.58
C PHE A 3 -5.31 -17.85 -5.37
N ILE A 4 -5.37 -16.73 -4.66
CA ILE A 4 -5.27 -15.42 -5.29
C ILE A 4 -3.77 -15.15 -5.51
N ASP A 5 -3.39 -14.72 -6.71
CA ASP A 5 -1.99 -14.38 -6.99
C ASP A 5 -1.71 -12.97 -6.45
N PRO A 6 -0.86 -12.81 -5.41
CA PRO A 6 -0.57 -11.51 -4.82
C PRO A 6 0.18 -10.57 -5.77
N ARG A 7 0.68 -11.06 -6.91
CA ARG A 7 1.29 -10.22 -7.96
C ARG A 7 0.25 -9.41 -8.73
N ILE A 8 -1.03 -9.76 -8.62
CA ILE A 8 -2.13 -8.99 -9.21
C ILE A 8 -2.46 -7.83 -8.26
N ASP A 9 -2.50 -6.60 -8.78
CA ASP A 9 -2.78 -5.37 -8.01
C ASP A 9 -4.04 -5.49 -7.13
N PHE A 10 -5.15 -5.99 -7.71
CA PHE A 10 -6.39 -6.21 -6.96
C PHE A 10 -6.22 -7.19 -5.79
N ALA A 11 -5.46 -8.27 -6.00
CA ALA A 11 -5.22 -9.27 -4.97
C ALA A 11 -4.32 -8.70 -3.88
N PHE A 12 -3.27 -7.96 -4.24
CA PHE A 12 -2.39 -7.28 -3.31
C PHE A 12 -3.17 -6.31 -2.42
N LYS A 13 -3.98 -5.42 -3.02
CA LYS A 13 -4.85 -4.49 -2.29
C LYS A 13 -5.85 -5.21 -1.38
N LYS A 14 -6.34 -6.38 -1.79
CA LYS A 14 -7.27 -7.16 -0.95
C LYS A 14 -6.58 -7.83 0.23
N ILE A 15 -5.31 -8.20 0.10
CA ILE A 15 -4.52 -8.84 1.16
C ILE A 15 -3.94 -7.79 2.12
N PHE A 16 -3.45 -6.66 1.59
CA PHE A 16 -2.65 -5.68 2.33
C PHE A 16 -3.28 -4.28 2.42
N GLY A 17 -4.34 -4.01 1.68
CA GLY A 17 -4.94 -2.67 1.56
C GLY A 17 -6.02 -2.36 2.61
N SER A 18 -6.20 -3.20 3.62
CA SER A 18 -7.09 -2.92 4.76
C SER A 18 -6.29 -2.50 5.99
N GLU A 19 -6.92 -1.70 6.85
CA GLU A 19 -6.35 -1.29 8.14
C GLU A 19 -6.02 -2.50 9.03
N ASP A 20 -6.86 -3.55 8.99
CA ASP A 20 -6.64 -4.79 9.75
C ASP A 20 -5.41 -5.57 9.27
N ALA A 21 -4.97 -5.37 8.03
CA ALA A 21 -3.82 -6.05 7.44
C ALA A 21 -2.51 -5.27 7.62
N LYS A 22 -2.52 -4.13 8.33
CA LYS A 22 -1.34 -3.27 8.51
C LYS A 22 -0.15 -3.99 9.12
N ASP A 23 -0.36 -4.82 10.12
CA ASP A 23 0.73 -5.55 10.78
C ASP A 23 1.40 -6.54 9.83
N VAL A 24 0.61 -7.21 8.99
CA VAL A 24 1.09 -8.15 7.97
C VAL A 24 1.84 -7.39 6.87
N LEU A 25 1.34 -6.23 6.46
CA LEU A 25 2.02 -5.36 5.49
C LEU A 25 3.34 -4.82 6.05
N ILE A 26 3.38 -4.42 7.31
CA ILE A 26 4.62 -3.99 7.99
C ILE A 26 5.63 -5.13 7.98
N SER A 27 5.26 -6.32 8.44
CA SER A 27 6.17 -7.48 8.48
C SER A 27 6.67 -7.86 7.07
N PHE A 28 5.81 -7.79 6.06
CA PHE A 28 6.18 -8.01 4.67
C PHE A 28 7.22 -6.99 4.19
N LEU A 29 6.98 -5.69 4.43
CA LEU A 29 7.90 -4.63 4.02
C LEU A 29 9.23 -4.68 4.79
N GLU A 30 9.21 -4.96 6.08
CA GLU A 30 10.42 -5.14 6.89
C GLU A 30 11.28 -6.28 6.35
N SER A 31 10.65 -7.41 6.01
CA SER A 31 11.34 -8.57 5.42
C SER A 31 11.88 -8.26 4.02
N LEU A 32 11.10 -7.56 3.19
CA LEU A 32 11.46 -7.23 1.83
C LEU A 32 12.62 -6.22 1.76
N LEU A 33 12.64 -5.26 2.69
CA LEU A 33 13.62 -4.17 2.74
C LEU A 33 14.80 -4.47 3.68
N GLY A 34 14.77 -5.59 4.41
CA GLY A 34 15.81 -5.94 5.39
C GLY A 34 15.87 -4.95 6.56
N LEU A 35 14.72 -4.46 7.01
CA LEU A 35 14.63 -3.51 8.12
C LEU A 35 14.66 -4.27 9.45
N GLU A 36 15.73 -4.05 10.21
CA GLU A 36 15.96 -4.69 11.51
C GLU A 36 16.40 -3.65 12.56
N GLY A 37 16.19 -4.00 13.83
CA GLY A 37 16.53 -3.15 14.98
C GLY A 37 15.85 -1.78 14.91
N ASP A 38 16.65 -0.72 15.00
CA ASP A 38 16.18 0.67 14.99
C ASP A 38 15.58 1.13 13.66
N ARG A 39 15.69 0.32 12.59
CA ARG A 39 15.16 0.63 11.26
C ARG A 39 13.75 0.08 11.02
N ARG A 40 13.15 -0.57 12.02
CA ARG A 40 11.79 -1.12 11.93
C ARG A 40 10.75 -0.03 11.71
N ILE A 41 9.66 -0.41 11.05
CA ILE A 41 8.58 0.51 10.70
C ILE A 41 7.73 0.76 11.94
N ALA A 42 7.79 1.97 12.50
CA ALA A 42 7.02 2.32 13.69
C ALA A 42 5.51 2.51 13.41
N ALA A 43 5.18 3.01 12.22
CA ALA A 43 3.80 3.24 11.80
C ALA A 43 3.67 3.22 10.27
N LEU A 44 2.55 2.69 9.80
CA LEU A 44 2.19 2.65 8.38
C LEU A 44 0.80 3.26 8.18
N THR A 45 0.67 4.15 7.20
CA THR A 45 -0.61 4.74 6.79
C THR A 45 -0.89 4.35 5.35
N ILE A 46 -2.02 3.67 5.12
CA ILE A 46 -2.49 3.35 3.77
C ILE A 46 -3.22 4.58 3.25
N LEU A 47 -2.67 5.21 2.22
CA LEU A 47 -3.32 6.33 1.56
C LEU A 47 -4.28 5.81 0.50
N ASP A 48 -5.52 6.30 0.51
CA ASP A 48 -6.48 6.02 -0.56
C ASP A 48 -6.03 6.74 -1.84
N PRO A 49 -5.70 6.01 -2.93
CA PRO A 49 -5.34 6.62 -4.21
C PRO A 49 -6.52 7.36 -4.85
N PHE A 50 -7.75 7.04 -4.48
CA PHE A 50 -8.92 7.87 -4.77
C PHE A 50 -8.97 9.01 -3.76
N LEU A 51 -8.00 9.92 -3.87
CA LEU A 51 -8.16 11.27 -3.32
C LEU A 51 -9.32 11.92 -4.08
N ALA A 52 -10.54 11.66 -3.62
CA ALA A 52 -11.73 12.33 -4.11
C ALA A 52 -11.39 13.83 -4.11
N PRO A 53 -11.48 14.51 -5.26
CA PRO A 53 -11.13 15.91 -5.32
C PRO A 53 -11.95 16.62 -4.25
N ARG A 54 -11.30 17.42 -3.39
CA ARG A 54 -11.96 18.16 -2.29
C ARG A 54 -13.11 19.04 -2.80
N ILE A 55 -13.24 19.21 -4.12
CA ILE A 55 -14.21 20.04 -4.83
C ILE A 55 -14.76 19.20 -6.00
N LYS A 56 -16.09 19.11 -6.12
CA LYS A 56 -16.83 18.27 -7.09
C LYS A 56 -16.47 18.51 -8.57
N ASP A 57 -15.90 19.66 -8.91
CA ASP A 57 -15.66 20.10 -10.30
C ASP A 57 -14.17 20.16 -10.69
N LEU A 58 -13.26 19.69 -9.84
CA LEU A 58 -11.83 19.67 -10.17
C LEU A 58 -11.43 18.37 -10.88
N LYS A 59 -10.60 18.53 -11.91
CA LYS A 59 -10.05 17.44 -12.73
C LYS A 59 -9.22 16.50 -11.85
N SER A 60 -9.51 15.20 -11.89
CA SER A 60 -8.68 14.19 -11.24
C SER A 60 -7.29 14.21 -11.86
N THR A 61 -6.26 14.57 -11.09
CA THR A 61 -4.87 14.53 -11.51
C THR A 61 -4.20 13.29 -10.93
N VAL A 62 -3.71 12.40 -11.80
CA VAL A 62 -2.90 11.26 -11.40
C VAL A 62 -1.44 11.69 -11.51
N LEU A 63 -0.67 11.56 -10.42
CA LEU A 63 0.76 11.85 -10.39
C LEU A 63 1.51 10.52 -10.53
N ASP A 64 2.11 10.28 -11.69
CA ASP A 64 3.05 9.17 -11.89
C ASP A 64 4.47 9.65 -11.57
N VAL A 65 5.08 9.07 -10.54
CA VAL A 65 6.48 9.32 -10.17
C VAL A 65 7.32 8.11 -10.61
N GLN A 66 8.26 8.34 -11.52
CA GLN A 66 9.26 7.36 -11.90
C GLN A 66 10.55 7.62 -11.10
N CYS A 67 11.01 6.61 -10.36
CA CYS A 67 12.35 6.60 -9.76
C CYS A 67 13.32 5.81 -10.63
N LYS A 68 14.58 6.27 -10.70
CA LYS A 68 15.72 5.57 -11.30
C LYS A 68 16.50 4.82 -10.23
#